data_AF-A0A7S2V715-F1
#
_entry.id   AF-A0A7S2V715-F1
#
_cell.length_a   1.000
_cell.length_b   1.000
_cell.length_c   1.000
_cell.angle_alpha   90.00
_cell.angle_beta   90.00
_cell.angle_gamma   90.00
#
_symmetry.space_group_name_H-M   'P 1'
#
loop_
_entity.id
_entity.type
_entity.pdbx_description
1 polymer ?
#
loop_
_entity_poly.entity_id
_entity_poly.type
_entity_poly.pdbx_seq_one_letter_code
_entity_poly.pdbx_strand_id
1 'polypeptide(L)'
;YYLAEGVKLYSQDTWKIVFKDQGRARVAEQAGQVARYYISTTEKDNHVVREAACHAIAEYAVKIDKDAAAPFVSDLLEALLVCFYDESWPVRDAACVASGTFAAAYPDQCRERRQPALEEEGGQQTGEVKAEAEVPTQLERLYERWFAHVSDPVWSVREDSAVALGQVCAAYGEEGLARVVAYLKDHLDDARSQPNLTPEQFKFSHNDHAAHTGNQVYSCGSLAPKLKRGGRKGCSDCTVTRPAQPWEFTDGCIYLVRELCAVAPDTAVEFFPGLVEVARLDHFVFADTLRETLFKSLPAMAHHLGKKVFKRHLDPFLEALFNTLSRAETAQLALHAAAHCVQDLSKFVGPGIFRGRLSPDMQDIMDSHHLLGPPRPF
;
A
#
# COMPACT_ATOMS: atom_id res chain seq x y z
N TYR A 1 21.15 12.28 -1.11
CA TYR A 1 20.39 13.52 -0.91
C TYR A 1 19.36 13.27 0.18
N TYR A 2 19.71 13.56 1.44
CA TYR A 2 18.78 13.48 2.56
C TYR A 2 17.84 14.69 2.49
N LEU A 3 16.58 14.43 2.23
CA LEU A 3 15.56 15.46 2.08
C LEU A 3 15.12 15.97 3.45
N ALA A 4 15.68 17.12 3.84
CA ALA A 4 15.05 18.15 4.67
C ALA A 4 14.43 17.75 6.04
N GLU A 5 14.76 16.60 6.63
CA GLU A 5 14.19 16.21 7.94
C GLU A 5 14.51 17.24 9.04
N GLY A 6 15.73 17.80 9.04
CA GLY A 6 16.09 18.90 9.94
C GLY A 6 15.25 20.17 9.72
N VAL A 7 14.91 20.51 8.47
CA VAL A 7 14.07 21.67 8.15
C VAL A 7 12.62 21.43 8.54
N LYS A 8 12.12 20.20 8.38
CA LYS A 8 10.80 19.78 8.84
C LYS A 8 10.70 19.92 10.36
N LEU A 9 11.64 19.34 11.11
CA LEU A 9 11.69 19.42 12.57
C LEU A 9 11.79 20.87 13.04
N TYR A 10 12.69 21.66 12.44
CA TYR A 10 12.85 23.07 12.76
C TYR A 10 11.57 23.89 12.49
N SER A 11 10.90 23.64 11.36
CA SER A 11 9.61 24.28 11.04
C SER A 11 8.52 23.88 12.02
N GLN A 12 8.45 22.61 12.41
CA GLN A 12 7.48 22.11 13.39
C GLN A 12 7.72 22.71 14.78
N ASP A 13 8.97 22.82 15.21
CA ASP A 13 9.31 23.41 16.50
C ASP A 13 9.08 24.92 16.51
N THR A 14 9.39 25.60 15.40
CA THR A 14 9.02 27.02 15.22
C THR A 14 7.51 27.20 15.31
N TRP A 15 6.74 26.34 14.65
CA TRP A 15 5.27 26.37 14.72
C TRP A 15 4.75 26.22 16.14
N LYS A 16 5.30 25.26 16.91
CA LYS A 16 4.97 25.07 18.34
C LYS A 16 5.33 26.30 19.19
N ILE A 17 6.45 26.96 18.93
CA ILE A 17 6.85 28.17 19.66
C ILE A 17 5.87 29.32 19.38
N VAL A 18 5.52 29.53 18.11
CA VAL A 18 4.68 30.67 17.67
C VAL A 18 3.22 30.48 18.09
N PHE A 19 2.65 29.30 17.85
CA PHE A 19 1.22 29.06 18.04
C PHE A 19 0.85 28.25 19.27
N LYS A 20 1.83 27.64 19.96
CA LYS A 20 1.63 26.82 21.15
C LYS A 20 0.53 25.78 20.93
N ASP A 21 -0.53 25.82 21.72
CA ASP A 21 -1.72 24.96 21.68
C ASP A 21 -2.79 25.44 20.68
N GLN A 22 -2.67 26.64 20.12
CA GLN A 22 -3.68 27.26 19.25
C GLN A 22 -3.51 26.96 17.76
N GLY A 23 -2.46 26.23 17.35
CA GLY A 23 -2.12 26.05 15.93
C GLY A 23 -3.26 25.49 15.07
N ARG A 24 -4.03 24.52 15.60
CA ARG A 24 -5.18 23.93 14.87
C ARG A 24 -6.32 24.94 14.68
N ALA A 25 -6.64 25.70 15.73
CA ALA A 25 -7.66 26.75 15.66
C ALA A 25 -7.28 27.83 14.64
N ARG A 26 -6.00 28.22 14.57
CA ARG A 26 -5.49 29.17 13.58
C ARG A 26 -5.60 28.67 12.15
N VAL A 27 -5.37 27.39 11.92
CA VAL A 27 -5.58 26.79 10.60
C VAL A 27 -7.07 26.74 10.26
N ALA A 28 -7.95 26.42 11.22
CA ALA A 28 -9.40 26.42 11.03
C ALA A 28 -9.94 27.81 10.65
N GLU A 29 -9.44 28.88 11.28
CA GLU A 29 -9.78 30.28 10.92
C GLU A 29 -9.46 30.61 9.45
N GLN A 30 -8.49 29.92 8.85
CA GLN A 30 -8.04 30.12 7.47
C GLN A 30 -8.26 28.87 6.60
N ALA A 31 -9.20 28.01 6.98
CA ALA A 31 -9.39 26.67 6.41
C ALA A 31 -9.39 26.66 4.88
N GLY A 32 -10.12 27.60 4.25
CA GLY A 32 -10.21 27.68 2.79
C GLY A 32 -8.94 28.16 2.10
N GLN A 33 -8.16 29.06 2.72
CA GLN A 33 -6.87 29.48 2.15
C GLN A 33 -5.84 28.34 2.23
N VAL A 34 -5.83 27.63 3.36
CA VAL A 34 -4.93 26.49 3.58
C VAL A 34 -5.27 25.34 2.64
N ALA A 35 -6.55 24.98 2.49
CA ALA A 35 -6.98 23.95 1.56
C ALA A 35 -6.56 24.27 0.11
N ARG A 36 -6.85 25.48 -0.36
CA ARG A 36 -6.42 25.93 -1.71
C ARG A 36 -4.91 25.91 -1.88
N TYR A 37 -4.16 26.30 -0.86
CA TYR A 37 -2.70 26.22 -0.89
C TYR A 37 -2.22 24.77 -1.05
N TYR A 38 -2.73 23.84 -0.25
CA TYR A 38 -2.39 22.42 -0.36
C TYR A 38 -2.75 21.83 -1.72
N ILE A 39 -3.95 22.12 -2.25
CA ILE A 39 -4.35 21.71 -3.61
C ILE A 39 -3.38 22.27 -4.66
N SER A 40 -3.06 23.57 -4.61
CA SER A 40 -2.07 24.14 -5.56
C SER A 40 -0.67 23.55 -5.42
N THR A 41 -0.38 22.92 -4.28
CA THR A 41 0.91 22.30 -3.96
C THR A 41 1.00 20.89 -4.54
N THR A 42 -0.12 20.17 -4.68
CA THR A 42 -0.17 18.88 -5.41
C THR A 42 0.09 19.06 -6.90
N GLU A 43 0.06 20.27 -7.44
CA GLU A 43 0.32 20.53 -8.85
C GLU A 43 1.79 20.89 -9.15
N LYS A 44 2.63 21.10 -8.13
CA LYS A 44 4.00 21.60 -8.31
C LYS A 44 4.90 20.63 -9.06
N ASP A 45 5.96 21.16 -9.70
CA ASP A 45 6.88 20.36 -10.50
C ASP A 45 7.70 19.36 -9.68
N ASN A 46 8.06 19.73 -8.46
CA ASN A 46 8.84 18.87 -7.57
C ASN A 46 7.93 17.81 -6.92
N HIS A 47 8.22 16.52 -7.17
CA HIS A 47 7.45 15.40 -6.61
C HIS A 47 7.45 15.37 -5.08
N VAL A 48 8.56 15.73 -4.43
CA VAL A 48 8.63 15.82 -2.96
C VAL A 48 7.62 16.84 -2.44
N VAL A 49 7.43 17.95 -3.15
CA VAL A 49 6.47 18.98 -2.76
C VAL A 49 5.04 18.46 -2.89
N ARG A 50 4.75 17.65 -3.92
CA ARG A 50 3.45 17.00 -4.10
C ARG A 50 3.20 15.89 -3.06
N GLU A 51 4.20 15.09 -2.77
CA GLU A 51 4.17 14.06 -1.71
C GLU A 51 3.89 14.71 -0.35
N ALA A 52 4.63 15.77 0.00
CA ALA A 52 4.40 16.55 1.21
C ALA A 52 3.00 17.17 1.25
N ALA A 53 2.46 17.59 0.10
CA ALA A 53 1.08 18.07 0.01
C ALA A 53 0.08 16.95 0.33
N CYS A 54 0.25 15.74 -0.18
CA CYS A 54 -0.62 14.61 0.15
C CYS A 54 -0.64 14.33 1.65
N HIS A 55 0.53 14.33 2.30
CA HIS A 55 0.60 14.20 3.77
C HIS A 55 -0.07 15.37 4.50
N ALA A 56 0.14 16.61 4.07
CA ALA A 56 -0.50 17.77 4.68
C ALA A 56 -2.03 17.75 4.52
N ILE A 57 -2.52 17.27 3.37
CA ILE A 57 -3.93 17.05 3.10
C ILE A 57 -4.47 15.97 4.06
N ALA A 58 -3.79 14.83 4.24
CA ALA A 58 -4.18 13.81 5.21
C ALA A 58 -4.30 14.36 6.63
N GLU A 59 -3.32 15.16 7.07
CA GLU A 59 -3.35 15.80 8.39
C GLU A 59 -4.50 16.81 8.51
N TYR A 60 -4.77 17.57 7.44
CA TYR A 60 -5.88 18.52 7.39
C TYR A 60 -7.21 17.81 7.68
N ALA A 61 -7.39 16.60 7.13
CA ALA A 61 -8.60 15.82 7.29
C ALA A 61 -8.95 15.52 8.76
N VAL A 62 -7.94 15.18 9.58
CA VAL A 62 -8.14 14.65 10.93
C VAL A 62 -7.74 15.60 12.06
N LYS A 63 -6.94 16.64 11.76
CA LYS A 63 -6.46 17.58 12.79
C LYS A 63 -7.21 18.91 12.81
N ILE A 64 -7.90 19.27 11.73
CA ILE A 64 -8.65 20.53 11.65
C ILE A 64 -10.10 20.29 12.06
N ASP A 65 -10.71 21.32 12.63
CA ASP A 65 -12.13 21.30 12.98
C ASP A 65 -12.99 20.86 11.79
N LYS A 66 -13.91 19.92 12.02
CA LYS A 66 -14.66 19.27 10.94
C LYS A 66 -15.58 20.25 10.22
N ASP A 67 -16.20 21.19 10.94
CA ASP A 67 -17.11 22.17 10.34
C ASP A 67 -16.34 23.16 9.47
N ALA A 68 -15.13 23.55 9.90
CA ALA A 68 -14.24 24.39 9.12
C ALA A 68 -13.68 23.69 7.87
N ALA A 69 -13.39 22.38 7.96
CA ALA A 69 -12.80 21.60 6.87
C ALA A 69 -13.83 21.12 5.84
N ALA A 70 -15.05 20.79 6.27
CA ALA A 70 -16.10 20.16 5.45
C ALA A 70 -16.32 20.83 4.08
N PRO A 71 -16.36 22.17 3.94
CA PRO A 71 -16.59 22.83 2.64
C PRO A 71 -15.51 22.56 1.58
N PHE A 72 -14.33 22.08 1.98
CA PHE A 72 -13.19 21.89 1.08
C PHE A 72 -12.83 20.42 0.85
N VAL A 73 -13.55 19.50 1.51
CA VAL A 73 -13.27 18.06 1.46
C VAL A 73 -13.31 17.50 0.04
N SER A 74 -14.37 17.81 -0.72
CA SER A 74 -14.52 17.34 -2.10
C SER A 74 -13.36 17.77 -3.00
N ASP A 75 -12.88 19.02 -2.86
CA ASP A 75 -11.76 19.54 -3.66
C ASP A 75 -10.43 18.90 -3.27
N LEU A 76 -10.20 18.68 -1.97
CA LEU A 76 -9.02 18.00 -1.46
C LEU A 76 -8.98 16.53 -1.91
N LEU A 77 -10.12 15.83 -1.85
CA LEU A 77 -10.28 14.48 -2.38
C LEU A 77 -9.99 14.40 -3.87
N GLU A 78 -10.46 15.37 -4.66
CA GLU A 78 -10.15 15.41 -6.09
C GLU A 78 -8.65 15.58 -6.34
N ALA A 79 -7.99 16.45 -5.57
CA ALA A 79 -6.55 16.64 -5.68
C ALA A 79 -5.79 15.33 -5.40
N LEU A 80 -6.21 14.55 -4.39
CA LEU A 80 -5.65 13.23 -4.11
C LEU A 80 -5.94 12.22 -5.22
N LEU A 81 -7.16 12.25 -5.79
CA LEU A 81 -7.53 11.39 -6.91
C LEU A 81 -6.62 11.62 -8.14
N VAL A 82 -6.25 12.87 -8.40
CA VAL A 82 -5.26 13.22 -9.43
C VAL A 82 -3.88 12.66 -9.06
N CYS A 83 -3.47 12.75 -7.80
CA CYS A 83 -2.18 12.22 -7.33
C CYS A 83 -2.05 10.69 -7.42
N PHE A 84 -3.14 9.92 -7.51
CA PHE A 84 -3.03 8.48 -7.82
C PHE A 84 -2.40 8.21 -9.18
N TYR A 85 -2.51 9.14 -10.13
CA TYR A 85 -1.91 9.01 -11.45
C TYR A 85 -0.53 9.67 -11.51
N ASP A 86 0.05 10.03 -10.37
CA ASP A 86 1.34 10.68 -10.36
C ASP A 86 2.44 9.73 -10.88
N GLU A 87 3.28 10.28 -11.73
CA GLU A 87 4.45 9.64 -12.29
C GLU A 87 5.50 9.26 -11.23
N SER A 88 5.44 9.87 -10.05
CA SER A 88 6.30 9.57 -8.92
C SER A 88 5.57 8.63 -7.95
N TRP A 89 6.11 7.42 -7.78
CA TRP A 89 5.52 6.44 -6.86
C TRP A 89 5.35 6.96 -5.41
N PRO A 90 6.26 7.78 -4.81
CA PRO A 90 6.04 8.31 -3.46
C PRO A 90 4.80 9.21 -3.36
N VAL A 91 4.43 9.90 -4.45
CA VAL A 91 3.22 10.72 -4.50
C VAL A 91 1.98 9.82 -4.56
N ARG A 92 2.01 8.73 -5.34
CA ARG A 92 0.92 7.74 -5.37
C ARG A 92 0.75 7.06 -4.01
N ASP A 93 1.86 6.72 -3.37
CA ASP A 93 1.94 6.14 -2.02
C ASP A 93 1.23 7.04 -1.00
N ALA A 94 1.69 8.30 -0.92
CA ALA A 94 1.10 9.29 -0.03
C ALA A 94 -0.38 9.58 -0.35
N ALA A 95 -0.78 9.51 -1.62
CA ALA A 95 -2.17 9.67 -2.03
C ALA A 95 -3.06 8.51 -1.57
N CYS A 96 -2.57 7.25 -1.59
CA CYS A 96 -3.29 6.09 -1.04
C CYS A 96 -3.65 6.32 0.43
N VAL A 97 -2.66 6.61 1.28
CA VAL A 97 -2.88 6.81 2.72
C VAL A 97 -3.74 8.05 3.00
N ALA A 98 -3.48 9.15 2.30
CA ALA A 98 -4.24 10.38 2.49
C ALA A 98 -5.72 10.20 2.13
N SER A 99 -6.01 9.56 1.01
CA SER A 99 -7.38 9.33 0.57
C SER A 99 -8.13 8.36 1.47
N GLY A 100 -7.49 7.30 1.97
CA GLY A 100 -8.09 6.40 2.96
C GLY A 100 -8.46 7.16 4.26
N THR A 101 -7.57 8.05 4.69
CA THR A 101 -7.79 8.90 5.87
C THR A 101 -9.02 9.81 5.68
N PHE A 102 -9.18 10.40 4.50
CA PHE A 102 -10.38 11.17 4.18
C PHE A 102 -11.63 10.31 4.13
N ALA A 103 -11.56 9.15 3.48
CA ALA A 103 -12.69 8.24 3.37
C ALA A 103 -13.22 7.79 4.73
N ALA A 104 -12.32 7.63 5.72
CA ALA A 104 -12.69 7.36 7.10
C ALA A 104 -13.22 8.60 7.86
N ALA A 105 -12.66 9.78 7.62
CA ALA A 105 -13.01 11.00 8.35
C ALA A 105 -14.32 11.67 7.86
N TYR A 106 -14.64 11.52 6.57
CA TYR A 106 -15.71 12.21 5.83
C TYR A 106 -16.50 11.25 4.91
N PRO A 107 -17.16 10.21 5.47
CA PRO A 107 -17.81 9.17 4.67
C PRO A 107 -18.97 9.70 3.80
N ASP A 108 -19.70 10.71 4.27
CA ASP A 108 -20.82 11.29 3.53
C ASP A 108 -20.33 12.05 2.30
N GLN A 109 -19.27 12.86 2.46
CA GLN A 109 -18.68 13.65 1.38
C GLN A 109 -18.08 12.77 0.29
N CYS A 110 -17.47 11.63 0.65
CA CYS A 110 -16.97 10.68 -0.34
C CYS A 110 -18.08 10.09 -1.22
N ARG A 111 -19.33 10.04 -0.73
CA ARG A 111 -20.48 9.56 -1.51
C ARG A 111 -21.09 10.62 -2.41
N GLU A 112 -20.63 11.87 -2.33
CA GLU A 112 -21.11 12.94 -3.20
C GLU A 112 -20.70 12.70 -4.65
N ARG A 113 -21.61 13.03 -5.57
CA ARG A 113 -21.31 13.07 -7.00
C ARG A 113 -20.80 14.46 -7.32
N ARG A 114 -19.55 14.52 -7.75
CA ARG A 114 -19.01 15.73 -8.36
C ARG A 114 -19.32 15.68 -9.85
N GLN A 115 -20.02 16.69 -10.37
CA GLN A 115 -19.98 16.93 -11.81
C GLN A 115 -18.53 17.23 -12.17
N PRO A 116 -17.91 16.52 -13.13
CA PRO A 116 -16.60 16.92 -13.61
C PRO A 116 -16.70 18.40 -13.99
N ALA A 117 -15.73 19.21 -13.56
CA ALA A 117 -15.64 20.58 -14.03
C ALA A 117 -15.62 20.47 -15.56
N LEU A 118 -16.68 20.94 -16.23
CA LEU A 118 -16.76 20.93 -17.68
C LEU A 118 -15.49 21.64 -18.16
N GLU A 119 -14.57 20.87 -18.75
CA GLU A 119 -13.53 21.47 -19.56
C GLU A 119 -14.30 22.21 -20.66
N GLU A 120 -14.14 23.55 -20.72
CA GLU A 120 -14.64 24.36 -21.82
C GLU A 120 -13.85 23.98 -23.10
N GLU A 121 -14.07 22.77 -23.60
CA GLU A 121 -13.66 22.40 -24.95
C GLU A 121 -14.73 22.92 -25.91
N GLY A 122 -14.42 24.03 -26.56
CA GLY A 122 -15.16 24.52 -27.71
C GLY A 122 -15.12 23.48 -28.84
N GLY A 123 -16.12 22.60 -28.88
CA GLY A 123 -16.29 21.58 -29.90
C GLY A 123 -17.78 21.40 -30.23
N GLN A 124 -18.11 21.57 -31.50
CA GLN A 124 -19.47 21.52 -32.04
C GLN A 124 -20.21 20.23 -31.65
N GLN A 125 -21.41 20.40 -31.08
CA GLN A 125 -22.38 19.34 -30.82
C GLN A 125 -22.74 18.62 -32.13
N THR A 126 -22.36 17.35 -32.24
CA THR A 126 -23.03 16.39 -33.12
C THR A 126 -23.95 15.54 -32.25
N GLY A 127 -25.24 15.59 -32.59
CA GLY A 127 -26.30 14.96 -31.81
C GLY A 127 -26.28 13.44 -31.94
N GLU A 128 -25.67 12.77 -30.98
CA GLU A 128 -25.97 11.39 -30.61
C GLU A 128 -26.05 11.32 -29.08
N VAL A 129 -27.28 11.16 -28.56
CA VAL A 129 -27.50 10.91 -27.13
C VAL A 129 -27.08 9.46 -26.86
N LYS A 130 -25.79 9.25 -26.60
CA LYS A 130 -25.33 8.05 -25.90
C LYS A 130 -25.96 8.11 -24.50
N ALA A 131 -26.54 6.99 -24.06
CA ALA A 131 -27.04 6.84 -22.69
C ALA A 131 -26.01 7.44 -21.72
N GLU A 132 -26.40 8.48 -20.99
CA GLU A 132 -25.50 9.20 -20.08
C GLU A 132 -24.96 8.18 -19.07
N ALA A 133 -23.69 7.80 -19.23
CA ALA A 133 -23.03 6.94 -18.27
C ALA A 133 -23.08 7.66 -16.92
N GLU A 134 -23.65 6.99 -15.93
CA GLU A 134 -23.84 7.55 -14.60
C GLU A 134 -22.48 7.94 -14.00
N VAL A 135 -22.28 9.22 -13.69
CA VAL A 135 -20.99 9.74 -13.19
C VAL A 135 -20.69 9.09 -11.83
N PRO A 136 -19.56 8.37 -11.68
CA PRO A 136 -19.23 7.68 -10.43
C PRO A 136 -19.03 8.69 -9.29
N THR A 137 -19.39 8.29 -8.06
CA THR A 137 -19.08 9.08 -6.85
C THR A 137 -17.57 9.15 -6.65
N GLN A 138 -17.10 10.06 -5.79
CA GLN A 138 -15.68 10.07 -5.43
C GLN A 138 -15.27 8.74 -4.79
N LEU A 139 -16.12 8.13 -3.95
CA LEU A 139 -15.87 6.83 -3.33
C LEU A 139 -15.69 5.71 -4.38
N GLU A 140 -16.51 5.66 -5.43
CA GLU A 140 -16.32 4.65 -6.49
C GLU A 140 -14.99 4.83 -7.23
N ARG A 141 -14.61 6.08 -7.51
CA ARG A 141 -13.32 6.40 -8.12
C ARG A 141 -12.15 6.03 -7.20
N LEU A 142 -12.31 6.22 -5.89
CA LEU A 142 -11.31 5.81 -4.91
C LEU A 142 -11.16 4.28 -4.88
N TYR A 143 -12.26 3.52 -4.84
CA TYR A 143 -12.20 2.05 -4.91
C TYR A 143 -11.51 1.56 -6.17
N GLU A 144 -11.86 2.10 -7.34
CA GLU A 144 -11.20 1.77 -8.61
C GLU A 144 -9.68 1.96 -8.50
N ARG A 145 -9.24 3.08 -7.93
CA ARG A 145 -7.81 3.39 -7.81
C ARG A 145 -7.10 2.54 -6.78
N TRP A 146 -7.68 2.35 -5.59
CA TRP A 146 -7.06 1.50 -4.57
C TRP A 146 -6.92 0.06 -5.07
N PHE A 147 -7.96 -0.54 -5.62
CA PHE A 147 -7.86 -1.92 -6.13
C PHE A 147 -6.89 -2.06 -7.31
N ALA A 148 -6.74 -1.03 -8.15
CA ALA A 148 -5.68 -1.01 -9.17
C ALA A 148 -4.27 -0.95 -8.54
N HIS A 149 -4.11 -0.21 -7.45
CA HIS A 149 -2.83 -0.04 -6.74
C HIS A 149 -2.46 -1.19 -5.81
N VAL A 150 -3.41 -2.04 -5.41
CA VAL A 150 -3.12 -3.29 -4.67
C VAL A 150 -2.18 -4.19 -5.48
N SER A 151 -2.17 -4.07 -6.81
CA SER A 151 -1.24 -4.78 -7.70
C SER A 151 -0.19 -3.87 -8.36
N ASP A 152 0.10 -2.67 -7.83
CA ASP A 152 1.13 -1.77 -8.39
C ASP A 152 2.51 -2.47 -8.39
N PRO A 153 3.37 -2.25 -9.39
CA PRO A 153 4.74 -2.80 -9.40
C PRO A 153 5.60 -2.39 -8.18
N VAL A 154 5.28 -1.27 -7.53
CA VAL A 154 5.95 -0.76 -6.34
C VAL A 154 5.28 -1.32 -5.07
N TRP A 155 6.07 -2.02 -4.26
CA TRP A 155 5.57 -2.71 -3.06
C TRP A 155 4.92 -1.78 -2.03
N SER A 156 5.46 -0.57 -1.81
CA SER A 156 4.90 0.35 -0.82
C SER A 156 3.53 0.86 -1.25
N VAL A 157 3.34 1.14 -2.55
CA VAL A 157 2.04 1.53 -3.11
C VAL A 157 1.00 0.43 -2.90
N ARG A 158 1.37 -0.86 -3.02
CA ARG A 158 0.49 -1.98 -2.70
C ARG A 158 0.08 -1.99 -1.22
N GLU A 159 1.05 -1.81 -0.34
CA GLU A 159 0.83 -1.78 1.11
C GLU A 159 -0.07 -0.61 1.52
N ASP A 160 0.24 0.60 1.08
CA ASP A 160 -0.51 1.81 1.44
C ASP A 160 -1.91 1.83 0.83
N SER A 161 -2.10 1.21 -0.34
CA SER A 161 -3.42 0.97 -0.90
C SER A 161 -4.23 -0.02 -0.03
N ALA A 162 -3.58 -1.09 0.45
CA ALA A 162 -4.23 -2.02 1.36
C ALA A 162 -4.61 -1.34 2.69
N VAL A 163 -3.74 -0.51 3.26
CA VAL A 163 -4.02 0.30 4.46
C VAL A 163 -5.26 1.18 4.24
N ALA A 164 -5.33 1.87 3.11
CA ALA A 164 -6.50 2.70 2.77
C ALA A 164 -7.79 1.86 2.67
N LEU A 165 -7.74 0.69 2.05
CA LEU A 165 -8.87 -0.25 1.99
C LEU A 165 -9.26 -0.80 3.36
N GLY A 166 -8.29 -1.02 4.27
CA GLY A 166 -8.54 -1.36 5.67
C GLY A 166 -9.32 -0.27 6.42
N GLN A 167 -8.92 0.99 6.24
CA GLN A 167 -9.64 2.15 6.79
C GLN A 167 -11.07 2.25 6.25
N VAL A 168 -11.26 1.94 4.97
CA VAL A 168 -12.56 1.91 4.32
C VAL A 168 -13.43 0.77 4.84
N CYS A 169 -12.88 -0.43 5.06
CA CYS A 169 -13.62 -1.51 5.74
C CYS A 169 -14.13 -1.06 7.13
N ALA A 170 -13.30 -0.35 7.91
CA ALA A 170 -13.71 0.18 9.20
C ALA A 170 -14.79 1.27 9.09
N ALA A 171 -14.69 2.16 8.11
CA ALA A 171 -15.58 3.31 7.98
C ALA A 171 -16.93 2.99 7.30
N TYR A 172 -16.93 2.06 6.34
CA TYR A 172 -18.10 1.71 5.53
C TYR A 172 -18.70 0.35 5.88
N GLY A 173 -18.13 -0.36 6.86
CA GLY A 173 -18.66 -1.61 7.41
C GLY A 173 -18.81 -2.71 6.35
N GLU A 174 -19.98 -3.33 6.29
CA GLU A 174 -20.27 -4.47 5.41
C GLU A 174 -20.05 -4.14 3.92
N GLU A 175 -20.33 -2.90 3.48
CA GLU A 175 -20.11 -2.49 2.10
C GLU A 175 -18.62 -2.56 1.72
N GLY A 176 -17.76 -1.96 2.54
CA GLY A 176 -16.31 -1.98 2.32
C GLY A 176 -15.75 -3.39 2.43
N LEU A 177 -16.18 -4.13 3.45
CA LEU A 177 -15.76 -5.51 3.68
C LEU A 177 -16.12 -6.42 2.49
N ALA A 178 -17.35 -6.31 1.96
CA ALA A 178 -17.80 -7.13 0.84
C ALA A 178 -16.93 -6.94 -0.41
N ARG A 179 -16.53 -5.70 -0.72
CA ARG A 179 -15.65 -5.39 -1.86
C ARG A 179 -14.24 -5.96 -1.67
N VAL A 180 -13.65 -5.77 -0.48
CA VAL A 180 -12.31 -6.30 -0.19
C VAL A 180 -12.30 -7.83 -0.18
N VAL A 181 -13.33 -8.46 0.39
CA VAL A 181 -13.49 -9.92 0.38
C VAL A 181 -13.65 -10.46 -1.04
N ALA A 182 -14.40 -9.77 -1.91
CA ALA A 182 -14.51 -10.14 -3.31
C ALA A 182 -13.14 -10.10 -4.01
N TYR A 183 -12.40 -8.99 -3.85
CA TYR A 183 -11.06 -8.86 -4.42
C TYR A 183 -10.10 -9.95 -3.93
N LEU A 184 -10.09 -10.23 -2.62
CA LEU A 184 -9.25 -11.29 -2.04
C LEU A 184 -9.57 -12.68 -2.61
N LYS A 185 -10.86 -12.99 -2.83
CA LYS A 185 -11.27 -14.27 -3.41
C LYS A 185 -10.81 -14.42 -4.85
N ASP A 186 -10.77 -13.33 -5.60
CA ASP A 186 -10.39 -13.33 -7.00
C ASP A 186 -8.86 -13.35 -7.19
N HIS A 187 -8.10 -12.74 -6.28
CA HIS A 187 -6.70 -12.37 -6.53
C HIS A 187 -5.66 -12.97 -5.57
N LEU A 188 -6.06 -13.52 -4.41
CA LEU A 188 -5.08 -14.04 -3.43
C LEU A 188 -4.21 -15.15 -4.03
N ASP A 189 -4.76 -15.96 -4.95
CA ASP A 189 -4.08 -17.12 -5.53
C ASP A 189 -3.40 -16.86 -6.89
N ASP A 190 -3.41 -15.61 -7.37
CA ASP A 190 -2.92 -15.25 -8.72
C ASP A 190 -1.45 -15.64 -8.95
N ALA A 191 -0.61 -15.57 -7.91
CA ALA A 191 0.79 -16.00 -7.95
C ALA A 191 0.98 -17.46 -8.44
N ARG A 192 -0.02 -18.34 -8.30
CA ARG A 192 0.06 -19.71 -8.87
C ARG A 192 0.11 -19.73 -10.38
N SER A 193 -0.44 -18.70 -11.03
CA SER A 193 -0.43 -18.56 -12.48
C SER A 193 0.86 -17.91 -13.00
N GLN A 194 1.78 -17.52 -12.11
CA GLN A 194 3.03 -16.88 -12.49
C GLN A 194 3.88 -17.83 -13.34
N PRO A 195 4.42 -17.40 -14.49
CA PRO A 195 5.30 -18.24 -15.29
C PRO A 195 6.52 -18.74 -14.53
N ASN A 196 6.79 -20.05 -14.66
CA ASN A 196 8.00 -20.67 -14.13
C ASN A 196 9.20 -20.35 -15.01
N LEU A 197 9.79 -19.18 -14.78
CA LEU A 197 11.00 -18.72 -15.44
C LEU A 197 12.20 -18.87 -14.51
N THR A 198 13.29 -19.42 -15.02
CA THR A 198 14.57 -19.36 -14.30
C THR A 198 15.05 -17.91 -14.18
N PRO A 199 15.92 -17.58 -13.20
CA PRO A 199 16.52 -16.26 -13.10
C PRO A 199 17.19 -15.78 -14.39
N GLU A 200 17.81 -16.68 -15.15
CA GLU A 200 18.44 -16.38 -16.45
C GLU A 200 17.39 -16.06 -17.52
N GLN A 201 16.32 -16.86 -17.60
CA GLN A 201 15.22 -16.61 -18.54
C GLN A 201 14.52 -15.29 -18.24
N PHE A 202 14.28 -15.01 -16.96
CA PHE A 202 13.74 -13.74 -16.50
C PHE A 202 14.66 -12.57 -16.84
N LYS A 203 15.97 -12.68 -16.58
CA LYS A 203 16.94 -11.65 -16.97
C LYS A 203 16.98 -11.45 -18.48
N PHE A 204 16.89 -12.52 -19.26
CA PHE A 204 16.90 -12.44 -20.72
C PHE A 204 15.67 -11.69 -21.23
N SER A 205 14.47 -11.98 -20.71
CA SER A 205 13.24 -11.30 -21.13
C SER A 205 13.22 -9.80 -20.82
N HIS A 206 14.00 -9.36 -19.82
CA HIS A 206 14.14 -7.94 -19.44
C HIS A 206 15.34 -7.23 -20.08
N ASN A 207 16.23 -7.98 -20.73
CA ASN A 207 17.40 -7.45 -21.43
C ASN A 207 17.32 -7.68 -22.94
N ASP A 208 16.14 -8.04 -23.45
CA ASP A 208 15.92 -8.17 -24.89
C ASP A 208 15.99 -6.79 -25.54
N HIS A 209 17.14 -6.50 -26.14
CA HIS A 209 17.40 -5.23 -26.81
C HIS A 209 16.33 -4.92 -27.86
N ALA A 210 15.78 -5.92 -28.57
CA ALA A 210 14.74 -5.69 -29.57
C ALA A 210 13.41 -5.26 -28.92
N ALA A 211 13.07 -5.78 -27.74
CA ALA A 211 11.92 -5.35 -26.94
C ALA A 211 12.10 -3.95 -26.32
N HIS A 212 13.34 -3.47 -26.21
CA HIS A 212 13.69 -2.19 -25.60
C HIS A 212 14.26 -1.14 -26.58
N THR A 213 14.34 -1.44 -27.88
CA THR A 213 14.78 -0.50 -28.94
C THR A 213 13.62 0.37 -29.41
N GLY A 214 13.83 1.69 -29.51
CA GLY A 214 12.80 2.66 -29.90
C GLY A 214 11.93 3.17 -28.74
N ASN A 215 12.15 2.66 -27.54
CA ASN A 215 11.56 3.19 -26.31
C ASN A 215 12.44 4.33 -25.77
N GLN A 216 11.80 5.40 -25.33
CA GLN A 216 12.51 6.58 -24.82
C GLN A 216 13.12 6.27 -23.45
N VAL A 217 14.46 6.29 -23.38
CA VAL A 217 15.25 5.97 -22.18
C VAL A 217 15.44 7.22 -21.33
N TYR A 218 15.03 7.18 -20.05
CA TYR A 218 15.44 8.17 -19.04
C TYR A 218 15.72 7.55 -17.68
N SER A 219 16.72 8.14 -17.00
CA SER A 219 17.32 7.68 -15.76
C SER A 219 16.46 7.93 -14.52
N CYS A 220 16.54 7.00 -13.59
CA CYS A 220 16.14 7.10 -12.18
C CYS A 220 16.48 8.48 -11.59
N GLY A 221 15.44 9.21 -11.18
CA GLY A 221 15.51 10.23 -10.12
C GLY A 221 16.05 11.62 -10.50
N SER A 222 15.21 12.63 -10.29
CA SER A 222 15.53 14.04 -9.96
C SER A 222 15.77 15.08 -11.06
N LEU A 223 15.90 14.75 -12.35
CA LEU A 223 16.25 15.77 -13.38
C LEU A 223 15.39 15.80 -14.65
N ALA A 224 14.20 15.18 -14.67
CA ALA A 224 13.25 15.38 -15.76
C ALA A 224 12.37 16.63 -15.48
N PRO A 225 12.47 17.73 -16.23
CA PRO A 225 11.51 18.82 -16.16
C PRO A 225 10.15 18.29 -16.66
N LYS A 226 9.04 18.65 -16.01
CA LYS A 226 7.70 18.32 -16.52
C LYS A 226 7.58 18.79 -17.97
N LEU A 227 7.48 17.85 -18.91
CA LEU A 227 7.01 18.17 -20.24
C LEU A 227 5.50 18.46 -20.09
N LYS A 228 5.17 19.75 -20.24
CA LYS A 228 3.87 20.44 -20.37
C LYS A 228 2.56 19.63 -20.15
N ARG A 229 1.61 20.28 -19.46
CA ARG A 229 0.18 19.92 -19.34
C ARG A 229 -0.36 19.33 -20.66
N GLY A 230 -0.83 18.07 -20.60
CA GLY A 230 -1.44 17.36 -21.72
C GLY A 230 -0.74 16.06 -22.16
N GLY A 231 0.43 15.72 -21.59
CA GLY A 231 1.13 14.47 -21.89
C GLY A 231 1.36 13.60 -20.66
N ARG A 232 0.71 12.43 -20.61
CA ARG A 232 1.01 11.31 -19.67
C ARG A 232 2.41 10.77 -19.93
N LYS A 233 3.46 11.37 -19.35
CA LYS A 233 4.85 10.86 -19.49
C LYS A 233 5.72 11.27 -18.31
N GLY A 234 5.78 10.40 -17.31
CA GLY A 234 6.82 10.43 -16.27
C GLY A 234 7.35 9.03 -15.96
N CYS A 235 8.31 8.84 -15.07
CA CYS A 235 9.05 7.56 -14.97
C CYS A 235 8.21 6.31 -14.61
N SER A 236 6.99 6.44 -14.07
CA SER A 236 6.02 5.33 -13.94
C SER A 236 4.93 5.31 -15.03
N ASP A 237 4.86 6.37 -15.83
CA ASP A 237 3.91 6.56 -16.94
C ASP A 237 4.66 6.80 -18.27
N CYS A 238 5.92 6.34 -18.34
CA CYS A 238 6.57 6.08 -19.60
C CYS A 238 5.68 5.04 -20.27
N THR A 239 5.65 5.03 -21.59
CA THR A 239 4.95 4.08 -22.46
C THR A 239 5.39 2.60 -22.29
N VAL A 240 5.90 2.24 -21.11
CA VAL A 240 6.35 0.95 -20.61
C VAL A 240 5.82 0.72 -19.18
N THR A 241 4.60 1.16 -18.84
CA THR A 241 3.90 0.58 -17.67
C THR A 241 3.59 -0.86 -18.03
N ARG A 242 4.43 -1.79 -17.57
CA ARG A 242 4.11 -3.20 -17.77
C ARG A 242 2.81 -3.51 -17.02
N PRO A 243 1.98 -4.42 -17.55
CA PRO A 243 0.87 -4.95 -16.76
C PRO A 243 1.36 -5.48 -15.41
N ALA A 244 0.50 -5.36 -14.41
CA ALA A 244 0.71 -6.03 -13.13
C ALA A 244 0.90 -7.53 -13.38
N GLN A 245 1.91 -8.10 -12.74
CA GLN A 245 2.18 -9.53 -12.79
C GLN A 245 1.30 -10.25 -11.78
N PRO A 246 0.88 -11.49 -12.05
CA PRO A 246 0.03 -12.27 -11.15
C PRO A 246 0.52 -12.30 -9.69
N TRP A 247 1.83 -12.43 -9.46
CA TRP A 247 2.37 -12.42 -8.10
C TRP A 247 2.18 -11.09 -7.35
N GLU A 248 2.05 -9.96 -8.05
CA GLU A 248 1.86 -8.64 -7.44
C GLU A 248 0.45 -8.46 -6.88
N PHE A 249 -0.55 -9.09 -7.53
CA PHE A 249 -1.91 -9.19 -6.99
C PHE A 249 -1.91 -9.96 -5.67
N THR A 250 -1.28 -11.13 -5.64
CA THR A 250 -1.11 -11.93 -4.41
C THR A 250 -0.35 -11.15 -3.33
N ASP A 251 0.73 -10.45 -3.68
CA ASP A 251 1.50 -9.66 -2.71
C ASP A 251 0.64 -8.57 -2.06
N GLY A 252 -0.15 -7.84 -2.85
CA GLY A 252 -1.14 -6.88 -2.35
C GLY A 252 -2.19 -7.52 -1.45
N CYS A 253 -2.67 -8.72 -1.80
CA CYS A 253 -3.63 -9.46 -1.00
C CYS A 253 -3.09 -9.84 0.39
N ILE A 254 -1.78 -10.09 0.54
CA ILE A 254 -1.15 -10.33 1.85
C ILE A 254 -1.36 -9.12 2.77
N TYR A 255 -1.13 -7.90 2.26
CA TYR A 255 -1.38 -6.68 3.02
C TYR A 255 -2.87 -6.47 3.31
N LEU A 256 -3.76 -6.77 2.36
CA LEU A 256 -5.20 -6.70 2.61
C LEU A 256 -5.67 -7.63 3.73
N VAL A 257 -5.20 -8.88 3.75
CA VAL A 257 -5.52 -9.81 4.86
C VAL A 257 -4.96 -9.29 6.19
N ARG A 258 -3.79 -8.63 6.18
CA ARG A 258 -3.23 -7.99 7.38
C ARG A 258 -4.17 -6.92 7.92
N GLU A 259 -4.66 -6.03 7.05
CA GLU A 259 -5.60 -4.99 7.46
C GLU A 259 -6.94 -5.58 7.92
N LEU A 260 -7.45 -6.63 7.26
CA LEU A 260 -8.66 -7.33 7.70
C LEU A 260 -8.51 -7.95 9.10
N CYS A 261 -7.32 -8.39 9.50
CA CYS A 261 -7.11 -8.90 10.87
C CYS A 261 -7.44 -7.85 11.94
N ALA A 262 -7.28 -6.56 11.63
CA ALA A 262 -7.58 -5.46 12.55
C ALA A 262 -9.08 -5.10 12.60
N VAL A 263 -9.78 -5.19 11.46
CA VAL A 263 -11.15 -4.67 11.32
C VAL A 263 -12.24 -5.75 11.23
N ALA A 264 -11.90 -6.94 10.75
CA ALA A 264 -12.81 -8.08 10.55
C ALA A 264 -12.08 -9.42 10.81
N PRO A 265 -11.66 -9.69 12.07
CA PRO A 265 -10.77 -10.80 12.40
C PRO A 265 -11.32 -12.19 12.04
N ASP A 266 -12.62 -12.40 12.22
CA ASP A 266 -13.27 -13.69 11.89
C ASP A 266 -13.27 -13.96 10.38
N THR A 267 -13.45 -12.92 9.56
CA THR A 267 -13.35 -13.01 8.10
C THR A 267 -11.90 -13.16 7.64
N ALA A 268 -10.96 -12.46 8.28
CA ALA A 268 -9.55 -12.48 7.90
C ALA A 268 -8.95 -13.90 8.00
N VAL A 269 -9.28 -14.64 9.05
CA VAL A 269 -8.75 -16.00 9.26
C VAL A 269 -9.24 -17.01 8.21
N GLU A 270 -10.32 -16.72 7.48
CA GLU A 270 -10.77 -17.57 6.37
C GLU A 270 -9.75 -17.61 5.21
N PHE A 271 -8.93 -16.56 5.07
CA PHE A 271 -7.90 -16.46 4.03
C PHE A 271 -6.53 -17.03 4.44
N PHE A 272 -6.35 -17.41 5.71
CA PHE A 272 -5.07 -17.92 6.21
C PHE A 272 -4.59 -19.20 5.50
N PRO A 273 -5.46 -20.18 5.18
CA PRO A 273 -5.05 -21.32 4.36
C PRO A 273 -4.45 -20.89 3.01
N GLY A 274 -5.02 -19.86 2.36
CA GLY A 274 -4.47 -19.29 1.13
C GLY A 274 -3.09 -18.67 1.33
N LEU A 275 -2.88 -17.93 2.42
CA LEU A 275 -1.56 -17.36 2.76
C LEU A 275 -0.49 -18.44 3.00
N VAL A 276 -0.85 -19.55 3.64
CA VAL A 276 0.06 -20.70 3.84
C VAL A 276 0.46 -21.29 2.50
N GLU A 277 -0.50 -21.44 1.58
CA GLU A 277 -0.23 -21.93 0.24
C GLU A 277 0.66 -21.00 -0.58
N VAL A 278 0.44 -19.68 -0.48
CA VAL A 278 1.32 -18.67 -1.09
C VAL A 278 2.76 -18.82 -0.59
N ALA A 279 2.96 -19.08 0.71
CA ALA A 279 4.28 -19.27 1.29
C ALA A 279 5.04 -20.49 0.72
N ARG A 280 4.30 -21.49 0.23
CA ARG A 280 4.82 -22.73 -0.35
C ARG A 280 5.25 -22.60 -1.82
N LEU A 281 4.87 -21.52 -2.51
CA LEU A 281 5.24 -21.32 -3.91
C LEU A 281 6.74 -21.08 -4.05
N ASP A 282 7.41 -21.76 -4.98
CA ASP A 282 8.86 -21.62 -5.21
C ASP A 282 9.24 -21.58 -6.70
N HIS A 283 8.25 -21.70 -7.58
CA HIS A 283 8.43 -21.93 -9.01
C HIS A 283 8.76 -20.66 -9.82
N PHE A 284 8.83 -19.48 -9.21
CA PHE A 284 9.10 -18.23 -9.94
C PHE A 284 10.07 -17.32 -9.19
N VAL A 285 10.72 -16.43 -9.92
CA VAL A 285 11.85 -15.60 -9.45
C VAL A 285 11.53 -14.78 -8.18
N PHE A 286 10.31 -14.27 -8.06
CA PHE A 286 9.88 -13.42 -6.93
C PHE A 286 9.18 -14.19 -5.79
N ALA A 287 9.23 -15.53 -5.80
CA ALA A 287 8.59 -16.34 -4.77
C ALA A 287 9.13 -16.04 -3.35
N ASP A 288 10.43 -15.76 -3.22
CA ASP A 288 11.01 -15.32 -1.95
C ASP A 288 10.55 -13.93 -1.54
N THR A 289 10.23 -13.04 -2.49
CA THR A 289 9.68 -11.72 -2.19
C THR A 289 8.27 -11.84 -1.58
N LEU A 290 7.43 -12.75 -2.08
CA LEU A 290 6.13 -13.03 -1.44
C LEU A 290 6.28 -13.55 -0.01
N ARG A 291 7.22 -14.48 0.21
CA ARG A 291 7.56 -14.97 1.55
C ARG A 291 8.01 -13.84 2.47
N GLU A 292 8.89 -12.97 1.97
CA GLU A 292 9.36 -11.81 2.71
C GLU A 292 8.19 -10.93 3.16
N THR A 293 7.28 -10.57 2.24
CA THR A 293 6.08 -9.78 2.53
C THR A 293 5.19 -10.46 3.57
N LEU A 294 4.93 -11.77 3.40
CA LEU A 294 4.12 -12.55 4.33
C LEU A 294 4.74 -12.58 5.73
N PHE A 295 6.04 -12.86 5.85
CA PHE A 295 6.70 -12.97 7.15
C PHE A 295 6.88 -11.63 7.85
N LYS A 296 6.96 -10.52 7.11
CA LYS A 296 6.88 -9.17 7.69
C LYS A 296 5.47 -8.84 8.19
N SER A 297 4.44 -9.34 7.51
CA SER A 297 3.04 -9.05 7.85
C SER A 297 2.47 -9.93 8.96
N LEU A 298 2.95 -11.17 9.07
CA LEU A 298 2.40 -12.18 9.98
C LEU A 298 2.44 -11.79 11.47
N PRO A 299 3.50 -11.13 12.00
CA PRO A 299 3.48 -10.64 13.38
C PRO A 299 2.37 -9.61 13.62
N ALA A 300 2.16 -8.66 12.70
CA ALA A 300 1.07 -7.69 12.82
C ALA A 300 -0.30 -8.39 12.80
N MET A 301 -0.51 -9.36 11.91
CA MET A 301 -1.72 -10.20 11.89
C MET A 301 -1.94 -10.90 13.24
N ALA A 302 -0.88 -11.51 13.80
CA ALA A 302 -0.93 -12.18 15.10
C ALA A 302 -1.33 -11.23 16.23
N HIS A 303 -0.75 -10.03 16.25
CA HIS A 303 -1.05 -8.99 17.22
C HIS A 303 -2.50 -8.50 17.14
N HIS A 304 -3.03 -8.29 15.93
CA HIS A 304 -4.42 -7.87 15.72
C HIS A 304 -5.42 -8.95 16.16
N LEU A 305 -5.19 -10.21 15.78
CA LEU A 305 -6.07 -11.33 16.14
C LEU A 305 -5.98 -11.72 17.63
N GLY A 306 -4.85 -11.42 18.25
CA GLY A 306 -4.56 -11.83 19.62
C GLY A 306 -4.20 -13.31 19.76
N LYS A 307 -3.56 -13.65 20.89
CA LYS A 307 -2.94 -14.96 21.12
C LYS A 307 -3.91 -16.14 20.99
N LYS A 308 -5.15 -15.97 21.45
CA LYS A 308 -6.14 -17.07 21.52
C LYS A 308 -6.57 -17.54 20.13
N VAL A 309 -6.82 -16.59 19.22
CA VAL A 309 -7.26 -16.87 17.86
C VAL A 309 -6.06 -17.35 17.04
N PHE A 310 -4.98 -16.56 17.02
CA PHE A 310 -3.83 -16.83 16.16
C PHE A 310 -3.17 -18.19 16.41
N LYS A 311 -3.09 -18.66 17.67
CA LYS A 311 -2.53 -19.98 18.01
C LYS A 311 -3.20 -21.16 17.30
N ARG A 312 -4.45 -21.01 16.84
CA ARG A 312 -5.18 -22.06 16.12
C ARG A 312 -4.72 -22.20 14.67
N HIS A 313 -4.09 -21.17 14.13
CA HIS A 313 -3.64 -21.10 12.75
C HIS A 313 -2.11 -21.06 12.61
N LEU A 314 -1.38 -21.07 13.74
CA LEU A 314 0.07 -20.88 13.77
C LEU A 314 0.84 -22.03 13.09
N ASP A 315 0.47 -23.28 13.35
CA ASP A 315 1.31 -24.43 13.02
C ASP A 315 1.65 -24.54 11.52
N PRO A 316 0.71 -24.33 10.56
CA PRO A 316 1.04 -24.32 9.14
C PRO A 316 2.02 -23.21 8.71
N PHE A 317 2.01 -22.06 9.40
CA PHE A 317 3.00 -21.01 9.13
C PHE A 317 4.38 -21.36 9.67
N LEU A 318 4.47 -22.15 10.74
CA LEU A 318 5.77 -22.63 11.26
C LEU A 318 6.47 -23.48 10.21
N GLU A 319 5.76 -24.37 9.52
CA GLU A 319 6.32 -25.13 8.40
C GLU A 319 6.92 -24.22 7.33
N ALA A 320 6.18 -23.21 6.87
CA ALA A 320 6.65 -22.28 5.86
C ALA A 320 7.88 -21.45 6.32
N LEU A 321 7.86 -20.97 7.56
CA LEU A 321 8.97 -20.20 8.15
C LEU A 321 10.25 -21.02 8.23
N PHE A 322 10.17 -22.22 8.79
CA PHE A 322 11.34 -23.07 8.98
C PHE A 322 11.86 -23.67 7.68
N ASN A 323 10.98 -23.98 6.72
CA ASN A 323 11.41 -24.36 5.37
C ASN A 323 12.17 -23.21 4.68
N THR A 324 11.77 -21.96 4.91
CA THR A 324 12.48 -20.79 4.39
C THR A 324 13.87 -20.67 5.02
N LEU A 325 13.98 -20.92 6.33
CA LEU A 325 15.26 -20.87 7.06
C LEU A 325 16.22 -22.02 6.74
N SER A 326 15.71 -23.18 6.30
CA SER A 326 16.55 -24.36 6.02
C SER A 326 17.13 -24.38 4.60
N ARG A 327 16.56 -23.60 3.67
CA ARG A 327 16.93 -23.64 2.25
C ARG A 327 18.17 -22.80 1.98
N ALA A 328 19.17 -23.41 1.34
CA ALA A 328 20.45 -22.76 1.05
C ALA A 328 20.32 -21.64 0.02
N GLU A 329 19.38 -21.78 -0.92
CA GLU A 329 19.16 -20.87 -2.03
C GLU A 329 18.17 -19.73 -1.73
N THR A 330 17.59 -19.67 -0.53
CA THR A 330 16.64 -18.62 -0.16
C THR A 330 17.30 -17.25 -0.13
N ALA A 331 16.61 -16.26 -0.71
CA ALA A 331 17.05 -14.87 -0.72
C ALA A 331 17.27 -14.34 0.71
N GLN A 332 18.34 -13.56 0.89
CA GLN A 332 18.76 -13.05 2.21
C GLN A 332 17.67 -12.24 2.91
N LEU A 333 16.90 -11.43 2.18
CA LEU A 333 15.83 -10.63 2.76
C LEU A 333 14.68 -11.51 3.30
N ALA A 334 14.32 -12.57 2.58
CA ALA A 334 13.34 -13.54 3.03
C ALA A 334 13.83 -14.33 4.26
N LEU A 335 15.11 -14.71 4.31
CA LEU A 335 15.72 -15.34 5.50
C LEU A 335 15.64 -14.42 6.73
N HIS A 336 15.99 -13.14 6.58
CA HIS A 336 15.92 -12.18 7.69
C HIS A 336 14.47 -11.93 8.13
N ALA A 337 13.53 -11.80 7.19
CA ALA A 337 12.11 -11.66 7.50
C ALA A 337 11.56 -12.88 8.25
N ALA A 338 11.90 -14.09 7.81
CA ALA A 338 11.52 -15.33 8.49
C ALA A 338 12.12 -15.41 9.91
N ALA A 339 13.42 -15.11 10.06
CA ALA A 339 14.09 -15.14 11.36
C ALA A 339 13.47 -14.12 12.35
N HIS A 340 13.24 -12.88 11.89
CA HIS A 340 12.59 -11.85 12.70
C HIS A 340 11.15 -12.25 13.07
N CYS A 341 10.40 -12.82 12.13
CA CYS A 341 9.05 -13.32 12.37
C CYS A 341 9.04 -14.44 13.43
N VAL A 342 9.96 -15.41 13.35
CA VAL A 342 10.12 -16.45 14.38
C VAL A 342 10.41 -15.83 15.75
N GLN A 343 11.32 -14.86 15.85
CA GLN A 343 11.63 -14.19 17.11
C GLN A 343 10.42 -13.47 17.70
N ASP A 344 9.68 -12.73 16.86
CA ASP A 344 8.53 -11.95 17.30
C ASP A 344 7.35 -12.85 17.70
N LEU A 345 7.03 -13.87 16.88
CA LEU A 345 5.99 -14.85 17.20
C LEU A 345 6.33 -15.68 18.44
N SER A 346 7.60 -16.04 18.64
CA SER A 346 8.06 -16.72 19.86
C SER A 346 7.85 -15.85 21.10
N LYS A 347 8.21 -14.56 21.03
CA LYS A 347 7.94 -13.58 22.10
C LYS A 347 6.44 -13.38 22.34
N PHE A 348 5.65 -13.27 21.28
CA PHE A 348 4.21 -13.04 21.33
C PHE A 348 3.47 -14.23 21.95
N VAL A 349 3.71 -15.45 21.47
CA VAL A 349 3.04 -16.68 21.93
C VAL A 349 3.55 -17.10 23.31
N GLY A 350 4.84 -16.87 23.58
CA GLY A 350 5.58 -17.36 24.75
C GLY A 350 6.62 -18.40 24.30
N PRO A 351 7.92 -18.23 24.61
CA PRO A 351 9.00 -19.05 24.03
C PRO A 351 8.84 -20.56 24.24
N GLY A 352 8.46 -21.00 25.44
CA GLY A 352 8.23 -22.43 25.73
C GLY A 352 7.05 -23.01 24.95
N ILE A 353 5.97 -22.23 24.78
CA ILE A 353 4.79 -22.65 24.00
C ILE A 353 5.14 -22.69 22.51
N PHE A 354 5.87 -21.70 22.03
CA PHE A 354 6.31 -21.63 20.64
C PHE A 354 7.21 -22.83 20.32
N ARG A 355 8.25 -23.07 21.12
CA ARG A 355 9.14 -24.22 20.94
C ARG A 355 8.40 -25.55 21.02
N GLY A 356 7.46 -25.69 21.96
CA GLY A 356 6.65 -26.91 22.10
C GLY A 356 5.77 -27.25 20.88
N ARG A 357 5.60 -26.32 19.93
CA ARG A 357 4.89 -26.55 18.65
C ARG A 357 5.80 -26.93 17.50
N LEU A 358 7.11 -26.80 17.66
CA LEU A 358 8.09 -27.09 16.62
C LEU A 358 8.34 -28.60 16.54
N SER A 359 8.44 -29.13 15.32
CA SER A 359 8.96 -30.48 15.09
C SER A 359 10.43 -30.57 15.51
N PRO A 360 11.00 -31.78 15.70
CA PRO A 360 12.41 -31.95 16.05
C PRO A 360 13.35 -31.20 15.07
N ASP A 361 13.14 -31.36 13.76
CA ASP A 361 13.95 -30.68 12.74
C ASP A 361 13.86 -29.15 12.83
N MET A 362 12.67 -28.61 13.13
CA MET A 362 12.48 -27.17 13.34
C MET A 362 13.18 -26.68 14.60
N GLN A 363 13.21 -27.48 15.67
CA GLN A 363 13.96 -27.14 16.89
C GLN A 363 15.46 -27.11 16.62
N ASP A 364 15.98 -28.06 15.84
CA ASP A 364 17.39 -28.09 15.44
C ASP A 364 17.75 -26.86 14.60
N ILE A 365 16.89 -26.45 13.66
CA ILE A 365 17.06 -25.19 12.91
C ILE A 365 17.02 -24.00 13.88
N MET A 366 16.06 -23.96 14.81
CA MET A 366 15.93 -22.87 15.78
C MET A 366 17.20 -22.68 16.62
N ASP A 367 17.86 -23.78 16.99
CA ASP A 367 19.05 -23.77 17.85
C ASP A 367 20.36 -23.52 17.08
N SER A 368 20.41 -23.90 15.80
CA SER A 368 21.63 -23.84 14.98
C SER A 368 21.68 -22.66 14.02
N HIS A 369 20.54 -22.07 13.65
CA HIS A 369 20.49 -21.04 12.63
C HIS A 369 21.04 -19.71 13.16
N HIS A 370 22.12 -19.22 12.53
CA HIS A 370 22.86 -18.04 12.97
C HIS A 370 22.02 -16.75 13.17
N LEU A 371 20.93 -16.56 12.41
CA LEU A 371 20.03 -15.40 12.56
C LEU A 371 19.09 -15.47 13.78
N LEU A 372 18.87 -16.66 14.36
CA LEU A 372 17.98 -16.83 15.51
C LEU A 372 18.69 -16.65 16.85
N GLY A 373 20.01 -16.54 16.83
CA GLY A 373 20.86 -16.40 18.02
C GLY A 373 21.03 -17.72 18.78
N PRO A 374 21.94 -17.78 19.76
CA PRO A 374 22.18 -19.00 20.53
C PRO A 374 20.94 -19.41 21.36
N PRO A 375 20.77 -20.71 21.65
CA PRO A 375 19.67 -21.19 22.48
C PRO A 375 19.69 -20.47 23.83
N ARG A 376 18.58 -19.80 24.18
CA ARG A 376 18.46 -19.15 25.49
C ARG A 376 18.13 -20.23 26.52
N PRO A 377 18.90 -20.35 27.63
CA PRO A 377 18.57 -21.29 28.69
C PRO A 377 17.20 -20.94 29.29
N PHE A 378 16.37 -21.98 29.48
CA PHE A 378 15.01 -21.90 30.00
C PHE A 378 14.94 -21.41 31.44
#